data_AF-A0A829GHS6-F1
#
_entry.id   AF-A0A829GHS6-F1
#
_cell.length_a   1.000
_cell.length_b   1.000
_cell.length_c   1.000
_cell.angle_alpha   90.00
_cell.angle_beta   90.00
_cell.angle_gamma   90.00
#
_symmetry.space_group_name_H-M   'P 1'
#
loop_
_entity.id
_entity.type
_entity.pdbx_description
1 polymer ?
#
loop_
_entity_poly.entity_id
_entity_poly.type
_entity_poly.pdbx_seq_one_letter_code
_entity_poly.pdbx_strand_id
1 'polypeptide(L)' 'MDKLLLGRYIPGDSWVHRLDPRTKLIASFYYIGIVFLANNWQTYLMMFVATLFMIWLSGIKIGFFLKGVRPL' A
#
# COMPACT_ATOMS: atom_id res chain seq x y z
N MET A 1 24.91 1.84 -7.56
CA MET A 1 23.94 2.23 -8.61
C MET A 1 22.57 2.28 -7.97
N ASP A 2 22.23 3.46 -7.48
CA ASP A 2 21.47 3.69 -6.26
C ASP A 2 19.99 3.33 -6.40
N LYS A 3 19.61 2.21 -5.77
CA LYS A 3 18.24 1.69 -5.71
C LYS A 3 17.39 2.43 -4.67
N LEU A 4 17.60 3.74 -4.49
CA LEU A 4 16.72 4.54 -3.63
C LEU A 4 15.42 4.82 -4.39
N LEU A 5 14.37 4.06 -4.03
CA LEU A 5 12.99 4.30 -4.42
C LEU A 5 12.39 5.52 -3.67
N LEU A 6 13.03 5.94 -2.58
CA LEU A 6 12.63 7.11 -1.80
C LEU A 6 12.87 8.40 -2.60
N GLY A 7 11.82 9.22 -2.73
CA GLY A 7 11.87 10.53 -3.39
C GLY A 7 11.45 10.55 -4.86
N ARG A 8 11.07 9.42 -5.45
CA ARG A 8 10.56 9.37 -6.83
C ARG A 8 9.05 9.17 -6.85
N TYR A 9 8.33 10.07 -7.54
CA TYR A 9 6.93 9.85 -7.87
C TYR A 9 6.81 8.69 -8.86
N ILE A 10 5.91 7.75 -8.60
CA ILE A 10 5.63 6.64 -9.52
C ILE A 10 4.44 7.07 -10.38
N PRO A 11 4.66 7.42 -11.66
CA PRO A 11 3.56 7.73 -12.54
C PRO A 11 2.75 6.45 -12.81
N GLY A 12 1.44 6.54 -12.66
CA GLY A 12 0.50 5.46 -12.93
C GLY A 12 -0.90 6.02 -13.19
N ASP A 13 -1.66 5.36 -14.06
CA ASP A 13 -3.02 5.76 -14.47
C ASP A 13 -4.13 4.93 -13.82
N SER A 14 -3.84 4.26 -12.70
CA SER A 14 -4.81 3.38 -12.06
C SER A 14 -5.85 4.14 -11.22
N TRP A 15 -6.90 3.44 -10.82
CA TRP A 15 -7.99 3.99 -10.01
C TRP A 15 -7.48 4.64 -8.73
N VAL A 16 -6.49 4.01 -8.09
CA VAL A 16 -5.84 4.55 -6.89
C VAL A 16 -5.05 5.82 -7.19
N HIS A 17 -4.49 5.99 -8.39
CA HIS A 17 -3.76 7.22 -8.74
C HIS A 17 -4.70 8.41 -8.95
N ARG A 18 -5.89 8.18 -9.51
CA ARG A 18 -6.92 9.22 -9.76
C ARG A 18 -7.64 9.71 -8.51
N LEU A 19 -7.57 8.98 -7.39
CA LEU A 19 -8.14 9.43 -6.12
C LEU A 19 -7.44 10.68 -5.59
N ASP A 20 -8.19 11.53 -4.88
CA ASP A 20 -7.66 12.73 -4.24
C ASP A 20 -6.52 12.39 -3.27
N PRO A 21 -5.40 13.14 -3.28
CA PRO A 21 -4.25 12.87 -2.42
C PRO A 21 -4.58 12.84 -0.92
N ARG A 22 -5.51 13.68 -0.47
CA ARG A 22 -5.96 13.75 0.94
C ARG A 22 -6.61 12.45 1.39
N THR A 23 -7.47 11.87 0.55
CA THR A 23 -8.15 10.62 0.83
C THR A 23 -7.16 9.47 0.98
N LYS A 24 -6.11 9.41 0.14
CA LYS A 24 -5.04 8.40 0.27
C LYS A 24 -4.27 8.53 1.58
N LEU A 25 -3.91 9.76 1.96
CA LEU A 25 -3.20 10.01 3.21
C LEU A 25 -4.05 9.60 4.41
N ILE A 26 -5.30 10.07 4.48
CA ILE A 26 -6.22 9.72 5.58
C ILE A 26 -6.44 8.20 5.62
N ALA A 27 -6.65 7.54 4.47
CA ALA A 27 -6.81 6.10 4.40
C ALA A 27 -5.58 5.35 4.93
N SER A 28 -4.35 5.81 4.64
CA SER A 28 -3.13 5.19 5.16
C SER A 28 -3.02 5.29 6.69
N PHE A 29 -3.31 6.45 7.26
CA PHE A 29 -3.36 6.63 8.72
C PHE A 29 -4.42 5.76 9.36
N TYR A 30 -5.61 5.72 8.76
CA TYR A 30 -6.71 4.89 9.26
C TYR A 30 -6.34 3.40 9.20
N TYR A 31 -5.72 2.95 8.10
CA TYR A 31 -5.28 1.57 7.94
C TYR A 31 -4.29 1.14 9.03
N ILE A 32 -3.31 1.99 9.35
CA ILE A 32 -2.38 1.75 10.46
C ILE A 32 -3.15 1.58 11.78
N GLY A 33 -4.13 2.44 12.05
CA GLY A 33 -4.97 2.36 13.24
C GLY A 33 -5.79 1.05 13.33
N ILE A 34 -6.42 0.63 12.23
CA ILE A 34 -7.20 -0.63 12.22
C ILE A 34 -6.27 -1.83 12.46
N VAL A 35 -5.04 -1.84 11.93
CA VAL A 35 -4.10 -2.96 12.11
C VAL A 35 -3.83 -3.23 13.60
N PHE A 36 -3.78 -2.20 14.45
CA PHE A 36 -3.63 -2.37 15.90
C PHE A 36 -4.89 -2.93 16.58
N LEU A 37 -6.07 -2.77 15.98
CA LEU A 37 -7.33 -3.30 16.51
C LEU A 37 -7.58 -4.77 16.12
N ALA A 38 -6.89 -5.28 15.10
CA ALA A 38 -7.01 -6.67 14.69
C ALA A 38 -6.41 -7.60 15.76
N ASN A 39 -7.24 -8.46 16.37
CA ASN A 39 -6.82 -9.37 17.43
C ASN A 39 -6.95 -10.87 17.09
N ASN A 40 -7.54 -11.20 15.94
CA ASN A 40 -7.87 -12.56 15.54
C ASN A 40 -7.27 -12.92 14.18
N TRP A 41 -7.03 -14.21 13.93
CA TRP A 41 -6.47 -14.66 12.65
C TRP A 41 -7.38 -14.35 11.46
N GLN A 42 -8.71 -14.38 11.64
CA GLN A 42 -9.67 -14.01 10.60
C GLN A 42 -9.57 -12.52 10.24
N THR A 43 -9.39 -11.63 11.24
CA THR A 43 -9.24 -10.19 11.00
C THR A 43 -7.93 -9.89 10.27
N TYR A 44 -6.84 -10.59 10.60
CA TYR A 44 -5.59 -10.48 9.85
C TYR A 44 -5.73 -10.97 8.40
N LEU A 45 -6.45 -12.07 8.18
CA LEU A 45 -6.70 -12.57 6.83
C LEU A 45 -7.51 -11.56 6.00
N MET A 46 -8.54 -10.95 6.60
CA MET A 46 -9.33 -9.92 5.93
C MET A 46 -8.50 -8.69 5.57
N MET A 47 -7.60 -8.25 6.46
CA MET A 47 -6.65 -7.17 6.18
C MET A 47 -5.67 -7.51 5.07
N PHE A 48 -5.16 -8.75 5.06
CA PHE A 48 -4.25 -9.22 4.04
C PHE A 48 -4.91 -9.19 2.65
N VAL A 49 -6.16 -9.67 2.55
CA VAL A 49 -6.95 -9.60 1.31
C VAL A 49 -7.21 -8.15 0.90
N ALA A 50 -7.58 -7.28 1.84
CA ALA A 50 -7.77 -5.85 1.56
C ALA A 50 -6.49 -5.18 1.03
N THR A 51 -5.33 -5.53 1.58
CA THR A 51 -4.02 -5.04 1.11
C THR A 51 -3.75 -5.51 -0.32
N LEU A 52 -3.94 -6.80 -0.60
CA LEU A 52 -3.76 -7.35 -1.95
C LEU A 52 -4.70 -6.68 -2.96
N PHE A 53 -5.95 -6.43 -2.56
CA PHE A 53 -6.91 -5.74 -3.40
C PHE A 53 -6.49 -4.30 -3.70
N MET A 54 -6.00 -3.55 -2.71
CA MET A 54 -5.44 -2.21 -2.93
C MET A 54 -4.22 -2.22 -3.86
N ILE A 55 -3.33 -3.21 -3.70
CA ILE A 55 -2.17 -3.38 -4.59
C ILE A 55 -2.64 -3.64 -6.03
N TRP A 56 -3.63 -4.51 -6.21
CA TRP A 56 -4.19 -4.80 -7.53
C TRP A 56 -4.83 -3.56 -8.17
N LEU A 57 -5.64 -2.81 -7.40
CA LEU A 57 -6.24 -1.54 -7.83
C LEU A 57 -5.19 -0.48 -8.16
N SER A 58 -4.01 -0.53 -7.54
CA SER A 58 -2.92 0.41 -7.82
C SER A 58 -2.28 0.19 -9.20
N GLY A 59 -2.44 -0.98 -9.82
CA GLY A 59 -1.82 -1.31 -11.11
C GLY A 59 -0.28 -1.39 -11.07
N ILE A 60 0.32 -1.35 -9.88
CA ILE A 60 1.78 -1.42 -9.69
C ILE A 60 2.21 -2.88 -9.58
N LYS A 61 3.31 -3.25 -10.22
CA LYS A 61 3.88 -4.61 -10.13
C LYS A 61 4.28 -4.93 -8.68
N ILE A 62 3.86 -6.09 -8.17
CA ILE A 62 4.12 -6.55 -6.79
C ILE A 62 5.62 -6.53 -6.43
N GLY A 63 6.48 -6.83 -7.42
CA GLY A 63 7.94 -6.75 -7.25
C GLY A 63 8.48 -5.38 -6.88
N PHE A 64 7.73 -4.30 -7.10
CA PHE A 64 8.09 -2.96 -6.65
C PHE A 64 7.90 -2.80 -5.13
N PHE A 65 6.81 -3.33 -4.57
CA PHE A 65 6.55 -3.30 -3.12
C PHE A 65 7.57 -4.15 -2.36
N LEU A 66 7.93 -5.33 -2.88
CA LEU A 66 8.98 -6.19 -2.32
C LEU A 66 10.34 -5.48 -2.22
N LYS A 67 10.66 -4.60 -3.19
CA LYS A 67 11.88 -3.78 -3.13
C LYS A 67 11.82 -2.70 -2.05
N GLY A 68 10.63 -2.23 -1.67
CA GLY A 68 10.44 -1.27 -0.58
C GLY A 68 10.53 -1.91 0.81
N VAL A 69 10.10 -3.17 0.95
CA VAL A 69 10.19 -3.93 2.21
C VAL A 69 11.61 -4.45 2.45
N ARG A 70 12.35 -4.74 1.38
CA ARG A 70 13.74 -5.17 1.49
C ARG A 70 14.56 -4.02 2.11
N PRO A 71 15.10 -4.18 3.33
CA PRO A 71 16.02 -3.19 3.87
C PRO A 71 17.25 -3.12 2.95
N LEU A 72 17.82 -1.92 2.80
CA LEU A 72 19.00 -1.63 1.98
C LEU A 72 20.10 -2.68 2.13
#